data_AF-A0AAW2X7T0-F1
#
_entry.id   AF-A0AAW2X7T0-F1
#
_cell.length_a   1.000
_cell.length_b   1.000
_cell.length_c   1.000
_cell.angle_alpha   90.00
_cell.angle_beta   90.00
_cell.angle_gamma   90.00
#
_symmetry.space_group_name_H-M   'P 1'
#
loop_
_entity.id
_entity.type
_entity.pdbx_description
1 polymer ?
#
loop_
_entity_poly.entity_id
_entity_poly.type
_entity_poly.pdbx_seq_one_letter_code
_entity_poly.pdbx_strand_id
1 'polypeptide(L)'
;MELNSIKDAFDRVTKKQKLSSSKSQEIIEQIGQEIEQALSRIQSGKDSASPSDHKLIERTKAKLKEIAPLSQLEGTQKDLNIALSKYPKLLDKSFNPDISKAYRNIDFDIHTVNQIIASHFYRQGQFDLGDCFVDECHEPEAAERKAPFLEMFQILEAMKSRNLEPALNWATNNHEQLSQNGSDIELKLHRLQFVEILQNKGRDEALSMLAFFGSICCQTYG
;
A
#
# COMPACT_ATOMS: atom_id res chain seq x y z
N MET A 1 3.74 21.90 6.10
CA MET A 1 4.34 20.83 6.93
C MET A 1 5.81 21.17 7.12
N GLU A 2 6.29 21.35 8.35
CA GLU A 2 7.68 21.77 8.62
C GLU A 2 8.67 20.61 8.50
N LEU A 3 8.85 20.09 7.28
CA LEU A 3 9.77 18.99 6.97
C LEU A 3 11.22 19.29 7.38
N ASN A 4 11.61 20.57 7.41
CA ASN A 4 12.94 21.00 7.84
C ASN A 4 13.22 20.67 9.32
N SER A 5 12.22 20.82 10.20
CA SER A 5 12.36 20.51 11.62
C SER A 5 12.56 19.01 11.87
N ILE A 6 11.85 18.17 11.12
CA ILE A 6 11.97 16.71 11.18
C ILE A 6 13.35 16.27 10.70
N LYS A 7 13.82 16.86 9.58
CA LYS A 7 15.15 16.59 9.03
C LYS A 7 16.25 16.98 10.02
N ASP A 8 16.17 18.15 10.64
CA ASP A 8 17.15 18.60 11.63
C ASP A 8 17.18 17.69 12.86
N ALA A 9 16.03 17.19 13.31
CA ALA A 9 15.94 16.25 14.41
C ALA A 9 16.54 14.88 14.06
N PHE A 10 16.30 14.39 12.84
CA PHE A 10 16.93 13.17 12.32
C PHE A 10 18.45 13.33 12.26
N ASP A 11 18.95 14.41 11.67
CA ASP A 11 20.39 14.68 11.56
C ASP A 11 21.07 14.76 12.94
N ARG A 12 20.37 15.29 13.95
CA ARG A 12 20.84 15.27 15.34
C ARG A 12 20.98 13.85 15.89
N VAL A 13 20.01 12.97 15.64
CA VAL A 13 20.09 11.55 16.05
C VAL A 13 21.28 10.88 15.37
N THR A 14 21.44 11.04 14.05
CA THR A 14 22.55 10.45 13.29
C THR A 14 23.91 10.92 13.81
N LYS A 15 24.06 12.24 14.07
CA LYS A 15 25.31 12.81 14.62
C LYS A 15 25.62 12.25 16.01
N LYS A 16 24.62 12.18 16.90
CA LYS A 16 24.80 11.64 18.27
C LYS A 16 25.09 10.14 18.26
N GLN A 17 24.47 9.37 17.37
CA GLN A 17 24.72 7.95 17.20
C GLN A 17 26.16 7.71 16.75
N LYS A 18 26.61 8.43 15.73
CA LYS A 18 27.99 8.33 15.21
C LYS A 18 29.01 8.70 16.29
N LEU A 19 28.77 9.77 17.04
CA LEU A 19 29.64 10.19 18.15
C LEU A 19 29.73 9.11 19.25
N SER A 20 28.58 8.60 19.71
CA SER A 20 28.52 7.56 20.75
C SER A 20 29.21 6.29 20.29
N SER A 21 28.91 5.79 19.08
CA SER A 21 29.54 4.59 18.53
C SER A 21 31.05 4.74 18.37
N SER A 22 31.53 5.88 17.85
CA SER A 22 32.96 6.14 17.70
C SER A 22 33.68 6.18 19.04
N LYS A 23 33.06 6.78 20.07
CA LYS A 23 33.66 6.87 21.39
C LYS A 23 33.66 5.52 22.12
N SER A 24 32.58 4.75 22.01
CA SER A 24 32.54 3.37 22.50
C SER A 24 33.64 2.52 21.87
N GLN A 25 33.81 2.62 20.55
CA GLN A 25 34.80 1.87 19.80
C GLN A 25 36.23 2.23 20.23
N GLU A 26 36.53 3.53 20.36
CA GLU A 26 37.85 4.01 20.82
C GLU A 26 38.20 3.45 22.21
N ILE A 27 37.24 3.45 23.14
CA ILE A 27 37.44 2.92 24.50
C ILE A 27 37.65 1.40 24.46
N ILE A 28 36.85 0.68 23.67
CA ILE A 28 37.01 -0.78 23.50
C ILE A 28 38.40 -1.12 22.94
N GLU A 29 38.87 -0.37 21.95
CA GLU A 29 40.20 -0.54 21.36
C GLU A 29 41.32 -0.26 22.39
N GLN A 30 41.22 0.81 23.19
CA GLN A 30 42.19 1.11 24.24
C GLN A 30 42.24 0.01 25.32
N ILE A 31 41.08 -0.50 25.73
CA ILE A 31 40.99 -1.62 26.67
C ILE A 31 41.63 -2.87 26.06
N GLY A 32 41.32 -3.17 24.79
CA GLY A 32 41.91 -4.30 24.07
C GLY A 32 43.44 -4.21 24.00
N GLN A 33 43.97 -3.05 23.61
CA GLN A 33 45.41 -2.81 23.52
C GLN A 33 46.12 -2.96 24.86
N GLU A 34 45.56 -2.44 25.96
CA GLU A 34 46.18 -2.60 27.29
C GLU A 34 46.14 -4.06 27.77
N ILE A 35 45.09 -4.82 27.44
CA ILE A 35 45.03 -6.25 27.73
C ILE A 35 46.07 -7.02 26.90
N GLU A 36 46.19 -6.76 25.60
CA GLU A 36 47.18 -7.39 24.72
C GLU A 36 48.63 -7.05 25.13
N GLN A 37 48.89 -5.80 25.52
CA GLN A 37 50.19 -5.38 26.06
C GLN A 37 50.52 -6.07 27.40
N ALA A 38 49.52 -6.29 28.25
CA ALA A 38 49.73 -7.03 29.49
C ALA A 38 50.02 -8.51 29.21
N LEU A 39 49.27 -9.14 28.31
CA LEU A 39 49.45 -10.54 27.91
C LEU A 39 50.83 -10.80 27.27
N SER A 40 51.27 -9.95 26.34
CA SER A 40 52.58 -10.08 25.69
C SER A 40 53.74 -9.95 26.68
N ARG A 41 53.65 -9.04 27.65
CA ARG A 41 54.66 -8.89 28.72
C ARG A 41 54.74 -10.13 29.61
N ILE A 42 53.59 -10.69 30.00
CA ILE A 42 53.53 -11.93 30.80
C ILE A 42 54.12 -13.11 30.01
N GLN A 43 53.82 -13.23 28.72
CA GLN A 43 54.30 -14.34 27.88
C GLN A 43 55.81 -14.25 27.57
N SER A 44 56.39 -13.05 27.52
CA SER A 44 57.83 -12.84 27.33
C SER A 44 58.69 -13.18 28.56
N GLY A 45 58.10 -13.21 29.76
CA GLY A 45 58.77 -13.53 31.02
C GLY A 45 58.72 -15.02 31.39
N LYS A 46 58.99 -15.91 30.43
CA LYS A 46 58.72 -17.35 30.58
C LYS A 46 59.65 -18.15 31.52
N ASP A 47 60.60 -17.51 32.18
CA ASP A 47 61.47 -18.18 33.16
C ASP A 47 61.21 -17.66 34.58
N SER A 48 60.41 -18.43 35.32
CA SER A 48 60.03 -18.28 36.74
C SER A 48 58.91 -17.27 37.04
N ALA A 49 57.80 -17.79 37.57
CA ALA A 49 56.71 -17.00 38.15
C ALA A 49 57.25 -16.17 39.33
N SER A 50 57.61 -14.93 39.04
CA SER A 50 58.21 -13.99 39.99
C SER A 50 57.17 -12.98 40.52
N PRO A 51 57.45 -12.30 41.65
CA PRO A 51 56.64 -11.17 42.17
C PRO A 51 56.40 -10.01 41.17
N SER A 52 57.04 -10.03 40.01
CA SER A 52 56.87 -9.10 38.89
C SER A 52 55.49 -9.12 38.25
N ASP A 53 54.86 -10.30 38.15
CA ASP A 53 53.63 -10.45 37.36
C ASP A 53 52.41 -9.92 38.10
N HIS A 54 52.41 -10.03 39.43
CA HIS A 54 51.38 -9.43 40.28
C HIS A 54 51.42 -7.90 40.21
N LYS A 55 52.61 -7.29 40.15
CA LYS A 55 52.78 -5.85 39.95
C LYS A 55 52.31 -5.40 38.56
N LEU A 56 52.52 -6.23 37.53
CA LEU A 56 52.01 -5.97 36.19
C LEU A 56 50.48 -6.01 36.15
N ILE A 57 49.85 -7.00 36.79
CA ILE A 57 48.39 -7.11 36.87
C ILE A 57 47.77 -5.91 37.61
N GLU A 58 48.31 -5.52 38.76
CA GLU A 58 47.80 -4.36 39.50
C GLU A 58 48.00 -3.05 38.73
N ARG A 59 49.10 -2.92 37.96
CA ARG A 59 49.30 -1.78 37.06
C ARG A 59 48.28 -1.74 35.91
N THR A 60 47.99 -2.88 35.28
CA THR A 60 46.98 -2.97 34.22
C THR A 60 45.59 -2.66 34.77
N LYS A 61 45.26 -3.17 35.96
CA LYS A 61 43.99 -2.86 36.66
C LYS A 61 43.85 -1.38 36.99
N ALA A 62 44.92 -0.71 37.41
CA ALA A 62 44.92 0.74 37.65
C ALA A 62 44.69 1.53 36.35
N LYS A 63 45.38 1.15 35.26
CA LYS A 63 45.19 1.76 33.94
C LYS A 63 43.79 1.53 33.37
N LEU A 64 43.23 0.33 33.51
CA LEU A 64 41.86 0.04 33.06
C LEU A 64 40.84 0.88 33.84
N LYS A 65 41.07 1.15 35.12
CA LYS A 65 40.24 2.09 35.90
C LYS A 65 40.38 3.54 35.43
N GLU A 66 41.56 3.93 34.94
CA GLU A 66 41.82 5.27 34.40
C GLU A 66 41.23 5.47 32.99
N ILE A 67 41.29 4.43 32.14
CA ILE A 67 40.68 4.38 30.79
C ILE A 67 39.14 4.30 30.88
N ALA A 68 38.61 3.91 32.04
CA ALA A 68 37.18 3.78 32.30
C ALA A 68 36.59 4.94 33.14
N PRO A 69 36.64 6.22 32.71
CA PRO A 69 35.57 7.13 33.10
C PRO A 69 34.33 6.73 32.28
N LEU A 70 33.63 5.68 32.75
CA LEU A 70 32.30 5.27 32.29
C LEU A 70 31.36 6.48 32.13
N SER A 71 31.59 7.54 32.91
CA SER A 71 30.90 8.83 32.83
C SER A 71 30.92 9.49 31.44
N GLN A 72 32.00 9.37 30.65
CA GLN A 72 32.05 9.93 29.29
C GLN A 72 31.23 9.11 28.31
N LEU A 73 31.27 7.78 28.46
CA LEU A 73 30.47 6.85 27.66
C LEU A 73 28.99 7.01 27.98
N GLU A 74 28.64 7.05 29.27
CA GLU A 74 27.30 7.34 29.78
C GLU A 74 26.79 8.69 29.28
N GLY A 75 27.64 9.72 29.25
CA GLY A 75 27.29 11.04 28.73
C GLY A 75 26.85 11.01 27.26
N THR A 76 27.66 10.40 26.39
CA THR A 76 27.34 10.29 24.96
C THR A 76 26.12 9.40 24.70
N GLN A 77 25.96 8.32 25.47
CA GLN A 77 24.80 7.43 25.40
C GLN A 77 23.51 8.12 25.90
N LYS A 78 23.59 8.90 26.98
CA LYS A 78 22.46 9.68 27.50
C LYS A 78 21.99 10.72 26.49
N ASP A 79 22.92 11.43 25.85
CA ASP A 79 22.62 12.38 24.79
C ASP A 79 21.94 11.72 23.58
N LEU A 80 22.40 10.53 23.18
CA LEU A 80 21.77 9.73 22.12
C LEU A 80 20.34 9.34 22.49
N ASN A 81 20.12 8.84 23.71
CA ASN A 81 18.79 8.45 24.19
C ASN A 81 17.82 9.65 24.26
N ILE A 82 18.32 10.84 24.62
CA ILE A 82 17.53 12.08 24.58
C ILE A 82 17.12 12.41 23.15
N ALA A 83 18.02 12.27 22.17
CA ALA A 83 17.69 12.50 20.76
C ALA A 83 16.68 11.46 20.23
N LEU A 84 16.90 10.18 20.52
CA LEU A 84 16.04 9.06 20.13
C LEU A 84 14.65 9.11 20.76
N SER A 85 14.49 9.70 21.95
CA SER A 85 13.17 9.87 22.57
C SER A 85 12.42 11.11 22.07
N LYS A 86 13.14 12.12 21.55
CA LYS A 86 12.54 13.35 21.01
C LYS A 86 12.11 13.21 19.55
N TYR A 87 12.87 12.49 18.73
CA TYR A 87 12.59 12.35 17.30
C TYR A 87 11.22 11.69 16.99
N PRO A 88 10.84 10.56 17.62
CA PRO A 88 9.52 9.95 17.44
C PRO A 88 8.38 10.90 17.86
N LYS A 89 8.54 11.62 18.98
CA LYS A 89 7.53 12.60 19.43
C LYS A 89 7.32 13.74 18.43
N LEU A 90 8.38 14.16 17.72
CA LEU A 90 8.29 15.14 16.65
C LEU A 90 7.61 14.57 15.40
N LEU A 91 7.86 13.30 15.07
CA LEU A 91 7.15 12.59 14.00
C LEU A 91 5.65 12.50 14.32
N ASP A 92 5.28 12.05 15.52
CA ASP A 92 3.89 11.91 15.96
C ASP A 92 3.12 13.24 15.94
N LYS A 93 3.81 14.36 16.21
CA LYS A 93 3.22 15.70 16.16
C LYS A 93 3.05 16.21 14.73
N SER A 94 3.94 15.81 13.83
CA SER A 94 4.00 16.33 12.46
C SER A 94 3.16 15.52 11.47
N PHE A 95 3.08 14.21 11.69
CA PHE A 95 2.24 13.31 10.92
C PHE A 95 0.99 12.99 11.72
N ASN A 96 -0.17 13.40 11.19
CA ASN A 96 -1.44 13.08 11.82
C ASN A 96 -1.83 11.64 11.41
N PRO A 97 -1.88 10.68 12.35
CA PRO A 97 -2.24 9.30 12.01
C PRO A 97 -3.73 9.16 11.62
N ASP A 98 -4.54 10.18 11.93
CA ASP A 98 -5.96 10.22 11.62
C ASP A 98 -6.17 10.88 10.25
N ILE A 99 -6.40 10.04 9.23
CA ILE A 99 -6.73 10.43 7.85
C ILE A 99 -7.86 11.46 7.82
N SER A 100 -8.86 11.35 8.70
CA SER A 100 -9.99 12.28 8.79
C SER A 100 -9.55 13.72 9.10
N LYS A 101 -8.39 13.90 9.73
CA LYS A 101 -7.82 15.21 10.05
C LYS A 101 -6.88 15.75 8.97
N ALA A 102 -6.44 14.93 8.02
CA ALA A 102 -5.66 15.38 6.88
C ALA A 102 -6.51 16.17 5.87
N TYR A 103 -7.82 15.92 5.83
CA TYR A 103 -8.76 16.53 4.90
C TYR A 103 -9.44 17.82 5.41
N ARG A 104 -8.94 18.41 6.51
CA ARG A 104 -9.62 19.54 7.19
C ARG A 104 -9.86 20.79 6.34
N ASN A 105 -9.13 20.97 5.24
CA ASN A 105 -9.19 22.15 4.39
C ASN A 105 -9.32 21.80 2.90
N ILE A 106 -9.98 20.70 2.56
CA ILE A 106 -10.38 20.47 1.15
C ILE A 106 -11.78 21.04 1.00
N ASP A 107 -11.88 22.11 0.22
CA ASP A 107 -13.16 22.59 -0.27
C ASP A 107 -13.66 21.58 -1.30
N PHE A 108 -14.76 20.89 -0.98
CA PHE A 108 -15.37 19.96 -1.92
C PHE A 108 -16.30 20.76 -2.81
N ASP A 109 -16.11 20.63 -4.13
CA ASP A 109 -17.10 21.11 -5.07
C ASP A 109 -18.41 20.35 -4.84
N ILE A 110 -19.41 21.06 -4.32
CA ILE A 110 -20.71 20.51 -3.94
C ILE A 110 -21.38 19.87 -5.16
N HIS A 111 -21.22 20.47 -6.34
CA HIS A 111 -21.77 19.94 -7.58
C HIS A 111 -21.17 18.58 -7.91
N THR A 112 -19.84 18.46 -7.94
CA THR A 112 -19.15 17.18 -8.14
C THR A 112 -19.60 16.12 -7.13
N VAL A 113 -19.73 16.47 -5.85
CA VAL A 113 -20.18 15.53 -4.82
C VAL A 113 -21.61 15.06 -5.09
N ASN A 114 -22.53 15.99 -5.37
CA ASN A 114 -23.92 15.66 -5.67
C ASN A 114 -24.04 14.78 -6.93
N GLN A 115 -23.26 15.06 -7.97
CA GLN A 115 -23.22 14.22 -9.17
C GLN A 115 -22.71 12.80 -8.88
N ILE A 116 -21.72 12.65 -8.01
CA ILE A 116 -21.21 11.34 -7.58
C ILE A 116 -22.29 10.56 -6.82
N ILE A 117 -23.01 11.23 -5.92
CA ILE A 117 -24.09 10.63 -5.12
C ILE A 117 -25.24 10.21 -6.04
N ALA A 118 -25.73 11.08 -6.91
CA ALA A 118 -26.77 10.77 -7.89
C ALA A 118 -26.36 9.60 -8.81
N SER A 119 -25.14 9.64 -9.35
CA SER A 119 -24.58 8.54 -10.15
C SER A 119 -24.50 7.23 -9.36
N HIS A 120 -24.29 7.30 -8.04
CA HIS A 120 -24.28 6.12 -7.19
C HIS A 120 -25.66 5.48 -7.06
N PHE A 121 -26.73 6.28 -6.87
CA PHE A 121 -28.10 5.74 -6.83
C PHE A 121 -28.47 5.02 -8.13
N TYR A 122 -28.15 5.61 -9.28
CA TYR A 122 -28.40 4.97 -10.58
C TYR A 122 -27.61 3.67 -10.76
N ARG A 123 -26.33 3.63 -10.34
CA ARG A 123 -25.53 2.40 -10.34
C ARG A 123 -26.13 1.28 -9.49
N GLN A 124 -26.77 1.62 -8.37
CA GLN A 124 -27.43 0.65 -7.49
C GLN A 124 -28.84 0.26 -7.97
N GLY A 125 -29.32 0.83 -9.08
CA GLY A 125 -30.69 0.61 -9.57
C GLY A 125 -31.75 1.35 -8.77
N GLN A 126 -31.36 2.28 -7.88
CA GLN A 126 -32.28 3.12 -7.11
C GLN A 126 -32.68 4.35 -7.93
N PHE A 127 -33.38 4.13 -9.03
CA PHE A 127 -33.69 5.17 -10.01
C PHE A 127 -34.56 6.29 -9.44
N ASP A 128 -35.65 5.95 -8.74
CA ASP A 128 -36.57 6.93 -8.17
C ASP A 128 -35.87 7.83 -7.13
N LEU A 129 -35.00 7.24 -6.30
CA LEU A 129 -34.20 7.99 -5.33
C LEU A 129 -33.18 8.90 -6.02
N GLY A 130 -32.54 8.40 -7.08
CA GLY A 130 -31.63 9.19 -7.89
C GLY A 130 -32.32 10.40 -8.52
N ASP A 131 -33.52 10.22 -9.07
CA ASP A 131 -34.31 11.31 -9.66
C ASP A 131 -34.70 12.35 -8.61
N CYS A 132 -35.26 11.93 -7.47
CA CYS A 132 -35.58 12.85 -6.38
C CYS A 132 -34.35 13.64 -5.92
N PHE A 133 -33.20 12.98 -5.79
CA PHE A 133 -31.96 13.64 -5.38
C PHE A 133 -31.47 14.64 -6.43
N VAL A 134 -31.53 14.30 -7.72
CA VAL A 134 -31.15 15.21 -8.82
C VAL A 134 -32.06 16.43 -8.86
N ASP A 135 -33.37 16.23 -8.68
CA ASP A 135 -34.35 17.31 -8.67
C ASP A 135 -34.14 18.26 -7.48
N GLU A 136 -33.84 17.72 -6.29
CA GLU A 136 -33.55 18.52 -5.09
C GLU A 136 -32.20 19.26 -5.20
N CYS A 137 -31.16 18.60 -5.71
CA CYS A 137 -29.81 19.16 -5.82
C CYS A 137 -29.58 19.99 -7.09
N HIS A 138 -30.54 20.00 -8.03
CA HIS A 138 -30.45 20.70 -9.32
C HIS A 138 -29.25 20.26 -10.17
N GLU A 139 -29.02 18.93 -10.29
CA GLU A 139 -27.87 18.32 -11.00
C GLU A 139 -28.27 17.57 -12.28
N PRO A 140 -28.66 18.26 -13.37
CA PRO A 140 -29.17 17.61 -14.59
C PRO A 140 -28.12 16.71 -15.27
N GLU A 141 -26.83 17.03 -15.15
CA GLU A 141 -25.74 16.24 -15.73
C GLU A 141 -25.68 14.81 -15.18
N ALA A 142 -26.11 14.61 -13.92
CA ALA A 142 -26.15 13.28 -13.34
C ALA A 142 -27.30 12.43 -13.90
N ALA A 143 -28.42 13.06 -14.26
CA ALA A 143 -29.57 12.37 -14.87
C ALA A 143 -29.23 11.80 -16.26
N GLU A 144 -28.33 12.44 -17.02
CA GLU A 144 -27.86 11.91 -18.32
C GLU A 144 -27.21 10.53 -18.17
N ARG A 145 -26.58 10.26 -17.01
CA ARG A 145 -25.92 8.98 -16.72
C ARG A 145 -26.90 7.88 -16.35
N LYS A 146 -28.19 8.17 -16.19
CA LYS A 146 -29.23 7.20 -15.83
C LYS A 146 -29.47 6.16 -16.92
N ALA A 147 -29.53 6.60 -18.18
CA ALA A 147 -30.01 5.76 -19.29
C ALA A 147 -29.21 4.45 -19.47
N PRO A 148 -27.86 4.46 -19.44
CA PRO A 148 -27.08 3.22 -19.54
C PRO A 148 -27.35 2.23 -18.39
N PHE A 149 -27.54 2.73 -17.16
CA PHE A 149 -27.86 1.86 -16.03
C PHE A 149 -29.28 1.31 -16.15
N LEU A 150 -30.24 2.12 -16.60
CA LEU A 150 -31.61 1.67 -16.82
C LEU A 150 -31.67 0.55 -17.86
N GLU A 151 -31.00 0.72 -19.00
CA GLU A 151 -30.87 -0.31 -20.04
C GLU A 151 -30.22 -1.59 -19.48
N MET A 152 -29.12 -1.45 -18.73
CA MET A 152 -28.45 -2.58 -18.08
C MET A 152 -29.41 -3.33 -17.14
N PHE A 153 -30.15 -2.64 -16.26
CA PHE A 153 -31.08 -3.29 -15.35
C PHE A 153 -32.26 -3.94 -16.09
N GLN A 154 -32.77 -3.34 -17.17
CA GLN A 154 -33.79 -3.97 -18.03
C GLN A 154 -33.29 -5.27 -18.65
N ILE A 155 -32.04 -5.29 -19.15
CA ILE A 155 -31.40 -6.50 -19.68
C ILE A 155 -31.30 -7.56 -18.58
N LEU A 156 -30.86 -7.19 -17.37
CA LEU A 156 -30.74 -8.12 -16.25
C LEU A 156 -32.08 -8.75 -15.86
N GLU A 157 -33.16 -7.97 -15.81
CA GLU A 157 -34.51 -8.49 -15.52
C GLU A 157 -35.03 -9.42 -16.61
N ALA A 158 -34.78 -9.09 -17.89
CA ALA A 158 -35.10 -9.97 -19.01
C ALA A 158 -34.35 -11.30 -18.90
N MET A 159 -33.04 -11.26 -18.60
CA MET A 159 -32.21 -12.45 -18.42
C MET A 159 -32.69 -13.33 -17.25
N LYS A 160 -33.14 -12.73 -16.13
CA LYS A 160 -33.75 -13.47 -15.00
C LYS A 160 -35.00 -14.23 -15.43
N SER A 161 -35.75 -13.68 -16.37
CA SER A 161 -36.93 -14.30 -16.98
C SER A 161 -36.59 -15.28 -18.12
N ARG A 162 -35.32 -15.67 -18.26
CA ARG A 162 -34.76 -16.49 -19.36
C ARG A 162 -34.94 -15.86 -20.74
N ASN A 163 -35.10 -14.55 -20.83
CA ASN A 163 -35.11 -13.84 -22.09
C ASN A 163 -33.72 -13.22 -22.36
N LEU A 164 -32.95 -13.84 -23.25
CA LEU A 164 -31.63 -13.37 -23.65
C LEU A 164 -31.63 -12.34 -24.79
N GLU A 165 -32.78 -12.12 -25.44
CA GLU A 165 -32.90 -11.28 -26.62
C GLU A 165 -32.40 -9.83 -26.40
N PRO A 166 -32.76 -9.14 -25.29
CA PRO A 166 -32.25 -7.79 -25.05
C PRO A 166 -30.73 -7.75 -24.84
N ALA A 167 -30.17 -8.76 -24.17
CA ALA A 167 -28.73 -8.86 -23.93
C ALA A 167 -27.96 -9.09 -25.23
N LEU A 168 -28.48 -9.95 -26.11
CA LEU A 168 -27.89 -10.25 -27.41
C LEU A 168 -27.92 -9.03 -28.32
N ASN A 169 -29.07 -8.36 -28.43
CA ASN A 169 -29.20 -7.14 -29.24
C ASN A 169 -28.26 -6.04 -28.75
N TRP A 170 -28.15 -5.87 -27.43
CA TRP A 170 -27.21 -4.91 -26.84
C TRP A 170 -25.76 -5.26 -27.17
N ALA A 171 -25.37 -6.53 -27.02
CA ALA A 171 -24.01 -6.98 -27.31
C ALA A 171 -23.64 -6.78 -28.77
N THR A 172 -24.53 -7.13 -29.70
CA THR A 172 -24.31 -6.91 -31.15
C THR A 172 -24.21 -5.43 -31.51
N ASN A 173 -25.06 -4.57 -30.93
CA ASN A 173 -24.99 -3.12 -31.16
C ASN A 173 -23.72 -2.48 -30.61
N ASN A 174 -23.11 -3.08 -29.57
CA ASN A 174 -21.89 -2.60 -28.94
C ASN A 174 -20.65 -3.45 -29.28
N HIS A 175 -20.73 -4.29 -30.32
CA HIS A 175 -19.71 -5.28 -30.69
C HIS A 175 -18.29 -4.67 -30.79
N GLU A 176 -18.17 -3.55 -31.50
CA GLU A 176 -16.88 -2.91 -31.73
C GLU A 176 -16.23 -2.45 -30.41
N GLN A 177 -17.00 -1.81 -29.53
CA GLN A 177 -16.52 -1.34 -28.22
C GLN A 177 -16.17 -2.52 -27.31
N LEU A 178 -16.96 -3.60 -27.34
CA LEU A 178 -16.71 -4.80 -26.57
C LEU A 178 -15.41 -5.49 -27.02
N SER A 179 -15.18 -5.56 -28.34
CA SER A 179 -13.95 -6.11 -28.92
C SER A 179 -12.71 -5.28 -28.55
N GLN A 180 -12.79 -3.95 -28.65
CA GLN A 180 -11.70 -3.05 -28.23
C GLN A 180 -11.35 -3.20 -26.75
N ASN A 181 -12.35 -3.43 -25.90
CA ASN A 181 -12.18 -3.64 -24.47
C ASN A 181 -11.78 -5.09 -24.10
N GLY A 182 -11.64 -5.99 -25.08
CA GLY A 182 -11.32 -7.40 -24.87
C GLY A 182 -12.43 -8.19 -24.16
N SER A 183 -13.68 -7.72 -24.26
CA SER A 183 -14.84 -8.37 -23.63
C SER A 183 -15.37 -9.51 -24.49
N ASP A 184 -15.53 -10.68 -23.88
CA ASP A 184 -16.07 -11.90 -24.50
C ASP A 184 -17.58 -12.09 -24.22
N ILE A 185 -18.28 -11.03 -23.80
CA ILE A 185 -19.67 -11.11 -23.35
C ILE A 185 -20.62 -11.61 -24.43
N GLU A 186 -20.43 -11.18 -25.68
CA GLU A 186 -21.26 -11.62 -26.81
C GLU A 186 -21.13 -13.13 -27.05
N LEU A 187 -19.90 -13.66 -27.01
CA LEU A 187 -19.65 -15.10 -27.10
C LEU A 187 -20.31 -15.86 -25.95
N LYS A 188 -20.23 -15.32 -24.72
CA LYS A 188 -20.88 -15.92 -23.54
C LYS A 188 -22.40 -15.95 -23.69
N LEU A 189 -23.01 -14.90 -24.22
CA LEU A 189 -24.44 -14.82 -24.46
C LEU A 189 -24.89 -15.83 -25.53
N HIS A 190 -24.17 -15.95 -26.65
CA HIS A 190 -24.47 -16.97 -27.67
C HIS A 190 -24.32 -18.40 -27.14
N ARG A 191 -23.30 -18.67 -26.30
CA ARG A 191 -23.16 -19.97 -25.63
C ARG A 191 -24.35 -20.28 -24.72
N LEU A 192 -24.82 -19.29 -23.97
CA LEU A 192 -25.97 -19.45 -23.09
C LEU A 192 -27.25 -19.72 -23.91
N GLN A 193 -27.46 -18.98 -25.00
CA GLN A 193 -28.57 -19.19 -25.94
C GLN A 193 -28.53 -20.58 -26.57
N PHE A 194 -27.35 -21.08 -26.94
CA PHE A 194 -27.19 -22.44 -27.46
C PHE A 194 -27.62 -23.49 -26.43
N VAL A 195 -27.18 -23.37 -25.18
CA VAL A 195 -27.56 -24.30 -24.10
C VAL A 195 -29.07 -24.26 -23.86
N GLU A 196 -29.69 -23.08 -23.90
CA GLU A 196 -31.13 -22.93 -23.74
C GLU A 196 -31.93 -23.60 -24.87
N ILE A 197 -31.53 -23.40 -26.13
CA ILE A 197 -32.16 -24.05 -27.29
C ILE A 197 -31.99 -25.56 -27.19
N LEU A 198 -30.82 -26.05 -26.78
CA LEU A 198 -30.56 -27.47 -26.62
C LEU A 198 -31.46 -28.11 -25.56
N GLN A 199 -31.73 -27.38 -24.46
CA GLN A 199 -32.62 -27.84 -23.38
C GLN A 199 -34.10 -27.81 -23.78
N ASN A 200 -34.53 -26.80 -24.55
CA ASN A 200 -35.95 -26.53 -24.80
C ASN A 200 -36.48 -27.02 -26.16
N LYS A 201 -35.64 -27.03 -27.21
CA LYS A 201 -36.06 -27.27 -28.60
C LYS A 201 -35.43 -28.52 -29.21
N GLY A 202 -34.21 -28.87 -28.81
CA GLY A 202 -33.54 -30.08 -29.24
C GLY A 202 -32.22 -29.82 -29.96
N ARG A 203 -31.58 -30.91 -30.43
CA ARG A 203 -30.22 -30.88 -31.01
C ARG A 203 -30.19 -30.20 -32.38
N ASP A 204 -31.22 -30.37 -33.18
CA ASP A 204 -31.22 -29.92 -34.58
C ASP A 204 -31.35 -28.39 -34.68
N GLU A 205 -32.21 -27.77 -33.87
CA GLU A 205 -32.27 -26.29 -33.79
C GLU A 205 -30.99 -25.69 -33.21
N ALA A 206 -30.37 -26.35 -32.24
CA ALA A 206 -29.12 -25.89 -31.63
C ALA A 206 -27.95 -25.91 -32.63
N LEU A 207 -27.88 -26.94 -33.48
CA LEU A 207 -26.89 -27.03 -34.56
C LEU A 207 -27.13 -26.01 -35.68
N SER A 208 -28.40 -25.74 -36.01
CA SER A 208 -28.75 -24.67 -36.96
C SER A 208 -28.30 -23.29 -36.48
N MET A 209 -28.47 -23.00 -35.19
CA MET A 209 -27.97 -21.78 -34.55
C MET A 209 -26.43 -21.68 -34.65
N LEU A 210 -25.69 -22.74 -34.31
CA LEU A 210 -24.23 -22.76 -34.45
C LEU A 210 -23.74 -22.55 -35.89
N ALA A 211 -24.46 -23.09 -36.88
CA ALA A 211 -24.11 -22.88 -38.28
C ALA A 211 -24.29 -21.42 -38.72
N PHE A 212 -25.33 -20.75 -38.22
CA PHE A 212 -25.58 -19.33 -38.45
C PHE A 212 -24.49 -18.45 -37.80
N PHE A 213 -24.16 -18.70 -36.53
CA PHE A 213 -23.14 -17.92 -35.80
C PHE A 213 -21.70 -18.23 -36.23
N GLY A 214 -21.38 -19.48 -36.59
CA GLY A 214 -20.07 -19.86 -37.11
C GLY A 214 -19.70 -19.12 -38.39
N SER A 215 -20.70 -18.80 -39.23
CA SER A 215 -20.51 -17.99 -40.43
C SER A 215 -20.26 -16.51 -40.12
N ILE A 216 -20.82 -15.98 -39.01
CA ILE A 216 -20.67 -14.58 -38.60
C ILE A 216 -19.32 -14.38 -37.89
N CYS A 217 -18.95 -15.25 -36.95
CA CYS A 217 -17.67 -15.17 -36.24
C CYS A 217 -16.44 -15.34 -37.15
N CYS A 218 -16.54 -16.14 -38.22
CA CYS A 218 -15.46 -16.26 -39.22
C CYS A 218 -15.24 -14.98 -40.05
N GLN A 219 -16.20 -14.06 -40.10
CA GLN A 219 -16.05 -12.77 -40.79
C GLN A 219 -15.53 -11.65 -39.87
N THR A 220 -15.63 -11.80 -38.55
CA THR A 220 -15.29 -10.75 -37.58
C THR A 220 -13.96 -10.95 -36.86
N TYR A 221 -13.35 -12.14 -36.92
CA TYR A 221 -12.06 -12.47 -36.28
C TYR A 221 -10.94 -12.86 -37.26
N GLY A 222 -11.12 -12.56 -38.55
CA GLY A 222 -10.13 -12.77 -39.62
C GLY A 222 -9.36 -11.51 -39.98
#